data_AF-A0A848TD45-F1
#
_entry.id   AF-A0A848TD45-F1
#
_cell.length_a   1.000
_cell.length_b   1.000
_cell.length_c   1.000
_cell.angle_alpha   90.00
_cell.angle_beta   90.00
_cell.angle_gamma   90.00
#
_symmetry.space_group_name_H-M   'P 1'
#
loop_
_entity.id
_entity.type
_entity.pdbx_description
1 polymer ?
#
loop_
_entity_poly.entity_id
_entity_poly.type
_entity_poly.pdbx_seq_one_letter_code
_entity_poly.pdbx_strand_id
1 'polypeptide(L)'
;DGTMPELASQSLDPWLDQAALPVAIASLGGGRPTATLAGLDGDVSCHWRAMPLYFARASDEDISRLQEIAAPNRIKKVLKTHEPFRRMIYQGRGAKVRALFDRANLPPTEKAIRNRIKRQKLWMR
;
A
#
# COMPACT_ATOMS: atom_id res chain seq x y z
N ASP A 1 11.05 11.21 38.31
CA ASP A 1 12.52 11.39 38.27
C ASP A 1 13.20 10.74 37.06
N GLY A 2 12.49 9.99 36.20
CA GLY A 2 12.93 9.68 34.83
C GLY A 2 14.22 8.87 34.67
N THR A 3 14.85 8.47 35.76
CA THR A 3 16.11 7.72 35.75
C THR A 3 15.82 6.25 35.45
N MET A 4 16.30 5.79 34.30
CA MET A 4 16.36 4.37 33.92
C MET A 4 17.81 3.89 34.12
N PRO A 5 18.23 3.53 35.34
CA PRO A 5 19.62 3.17 35.64
C PRO A 5 20.11 1.98 34.81
N GLU A 6 19.21 1.11 34.37
CA GLU A 6 19.53 -0.03 33.50
C GLU A 6 19.85 0.35 32.04
N LEU A 7 19.47 1.56 31.60
CA LEU A 7 19.85 2.11 30.29
C LEU A 7 21.13 2.95 30.34
N ALA A 8 21.60 3.35 31.52
CA ALA A 8 22.71 4.29 31.68
C ALA A 8 24.05 3.79 31.07
N SER A 9 24.17 2.47 30.87
CA SER A 9 25.37 1.82 30.30
C SER A 9 25.16 1.27 28.89
N GLN A 10 24.02 1.57 28.25
CA GLN A 10 23.69 1.07 26.90
C GLN A 10 24.06 2.12 25.84
N SER A 11 24.85 1.73 24.85
CA SER A 11 25.06 2.53 23.64
C SER A 11 23.82 2.38 22.75
N LEU A 12 23.07 3.46 22.57
CA LEU A 12 21.91 3.50 21.68
C LEU A 12 22.29 4.36 20.47
N ASP A 13 22.33 3.74 19.28
CA ASP A 13 22.32 4.43 17.98
C ASP A 13 20.95 4.26 17.31
N PRO A 14 19.87 4.80 17.90
CA PRO A 14 18.56 4.72 17.29
C PRO A 14 18.56 5.56 16.02
N TRP A 15 17.82 5.12 15.02
CA TRP A 15 17.46 6.02 13.92
C TRP A 15 16.65 7.21 14.46
N LEU A 16 16.72 8.35 13.77
CA LEU A 16 16.05 9.59 14.20
C LEU A 16 14.56 9.36 14.50
N ASP A 17 13.90 8.52 13.71
CA ASP A 17 12.51 8.12 13.93
C ASP A 17 12.34 7.23 15.16
N GLN A 18 13.27 6.32 15.45
CA GLN A 18 13.21 5.48 16.65
C GLN A 18 13.33 6.28 17.95
N ALA A 19 14.08 7.39 17.97
CA ALA A 19 14.19 8.26 19.15
C ALA A 19 13.10 9.34 19.19
N ALA A 20 12.81 9.98 18.06
CA ALA A 20 11.90 11.12 18.01
C ALA A 20 10.42 10.70 17.97
N LEU A 21 10.08 9.58 17.33
CA LEU A 21 8.68 9.16 17.18
C LEU A 21 8.00 8.86 18.52
N PRO A 22 8.60 8.13 19.48
CA PRO A 22 7.98 7.92 20.78
C PRO A 22 7.74 9.24 21.53
N VAL A 23 8.70 10.18 21.46
CA VAL A 23 8.62 11.50 22.10
C VAL A 23 7.55 12.37 21.43
N ALA A 24 7.47 12.36 20.10
CA ALA A 24 6.46 13.09 19.34
C ALA A 24 5.05 12.53 19.55
N ILE A 25 4.89 11.21 19.58
CA ILE A 25 3.61 10.56 19.89
C ILE A 25 3.18 10.93 21.31
N ALA A 26 4.08 10.85 22.30
CA ALA A 26 3.77 11.22 23.67
C ALA A 26 3.41 12.70 23.82
N SER A 27 4.15 13.61 23.17
CA SER A 27 3.91 15.06 23.26
C SER A 27 2.61 15.50 22.58
N LEU A 28 2.15 14.75 21.57
CA LEU A 28 0.88 14.98 20.88
C LEU A 28 -0.31 14.26 21.54
N GLY A 29 -0.15 13.71 22.75
CA GLY A 29 -1.23 13.02 23.46
C GLY A 29 -1.58 11.66 22.86
N GLY A 30 -0.56 10.93 22.39
CA GLY A 30 -0.68 9.66 21.68
C GLY A 30 -1.62 8.65 22.31
N GLY A 31 -2.22 7.82 21.47
CA GLY A 31 -3.22 6.84 21.87
C GLY A 31 -3.74 6.07 20.65
N ARG A 32 -4.70 5.17 20.88
CA ARG A 32 -5.37 4.48 19.77
C ARG A 32 -6.11 5.51 18.90
N PRO A 33 -6.10 5.36 17.56
CA PRO A 33 -6.88 6.23 16.69
C PRO A 33 -8.33 6.34 17.18
N THR A 34 -8.81 7.57 17.32
CA THR A 34 -10.20 7.86 17.68
C THR A 34 -11.13 7.45 16.53
N ALA A 35 -12.45 7.40 16.79
CA ALA A 35 -13.43 7.07 15.75
C ALA A 35 -13.33 7.96 14.50
N THR A 36 -12.81 9.19 14.64
CA THR A 36 -12.53 10.12 13.54
C THR A 36 -11.45 9.64 12.57
N LEU A 37 -10.60 8.70 13.00
CA LEU A 37 -9.56 8.06 12.19
C LEU A 37 -9.89 6.59 11.89
N ALA A 38 -11.08 6.13 12.28
CA ALA A 38 -11.56 4.80 11.91
C ALA A 38 -11.67 4.69 10.38
N GLY A 39 -11.28 3.54 9.85
CA GLY A 39 -11.30 3.28 8.41
C GLY A 39 -10.00 3.62 7.68
N LEU A 40 -9.01 4.28 8.30
CA LEU A 40 -7.69 4.46 7.70
C LEU A 40 -6.98 3.12 7.44
N ASP A 41 -7.16 2.11 8.29
CA ASP A 41 -6.66 0.75 8.05
C ASP A 41 -7.65 -0.13 7.28
N GLY A 42 -8.73 0.46 6.74
CA GLY A 42 -9.81 -0.23 6.05
C GLY A 42 -10.32 0.57 4.86
N ASP A 43 -11.61 0.91 4.86
CA ASP A 43 -12.32 1.40 3.67
C ASP A 43 -11.80 2.75 3.12
N VAL A 44 -11.09 3.54 3.91
CA VAL A 44 -10.61 4.88 3.52
C VAL A 44 -9.25 4.82 2.81
N SER A 45 -8.43 3.79 3.09
CA SER A 45 -7.11 3.69 2.47
C SER A 45 -6.83 2.29 1.92
N CYS A 46 -6.31 2.26 0.68
CA CYS A 46 -5.91 1.01 0.05
C CYS A 46 -4.40 0.83 0.18
N HIS A 47 -3.96 -0.12 1.00
CA HIS A 47 -2.55 -0.49 1.11
C HIS A 47 -2.13 -1.40 -0.04
N TRP A 48 -1.16 -0.94 -0.85
CA TRP A 48 -0.59 -1.72 -1.94
C TRP A 48 0.91 -1.52 -2.09
N ARG A 49 1.58 -2.55 -2.62
CA ARG A 49 3.06 -2.60 -2.75
C ARG A 49 3.55 -2.86 -4.19
N ALA A 50 2.64 -3.20 -5.09
CA ALA A 50 2.91 -3.44 -6.51
C ALA A 50 1.58 -3.33 -7.28
N MET A 51 1.59 -2.69 -8.46
CA MET A 51 0.38 -2.55 -9.28
C MET A 51 -0.33 -3.86 -9.65
N PRO A 52 0.37 -4.96 -10.00
CA PRO A 52 -0.32 -6.24 -10.21
C PRO A 52 -1.10 -6.70 -8.99
N LEU A 53 -0.57 -6.52 -7.77
CA LEU A 53 -1.29 -6.89 -6.54
C LEU A 53 -2.49 -5.99 -6.30
N TYR A 54 -2.35 -4.69 -6.59
CA TYR A 54 -3.46 -3.76 -6.51
C TYR A 54 -4.59 -4.20 -7.44
N PHE A 55 -4.32 -4.42 -8.73
CA PHE A 55 -5.33 -4.90 -9.67
C PHE A 55 -5.94 -6.26 -9.26
N ALA A 56 -5.17 -7.15 -8.64
CA ALA A 56 -5.68 -8.45 -8.18
C ALA A 56 -6.59 -8.36 -6.94
N ARG A 57 -6.46 -7.34 -6.08
CA ARG A 57 -7.15 -7.26 -4.77
C ARG A 57 -8.13 -6.10 -4.61
N ALA A 58 -7.89 -4.98 -5.26
CA ALA A 58 -8.71 -3.77 -5.14
C ALA A 58 -10.14 -4.00 -5.64
N SER A 59 -11.11 -3.37 -4.97
CA SER A 59 -12.54 -3.46 -5.32
C SER A 59 -12.80 -2.98 -6.77
N ASP A 60 -13.99 -3.24 -7.31
CA ASP A 60 -14.34 -2.68 -8.63
C ASP A 60 -14.42 -1.15 -8.58
N GLU A 61 -14.90 -0.59 -7.47
CA GLU A 61 -14.95 0.86 -7.23
C GLU A 61 -13.56 1.49 -7.22
N ASP A 62 -12.60 0.88 -6.51
CA ASP A 62 -11.21 1.34 -6.46
C ASP A 62 -10.58 1.40 -7.86
N ILE A 63 -10.83 0.38 -8.69
CA ILE A 63 -10.31 0.33 -10.06
C ILE A 63 -10.99 1.38 -10.94
N SER A 64 -12.30 1.58 -10.81
CA SER A 64 -13.01 2.65 -11.52
C SER A 64 -12.41 4.01 -11.16
N ARG A 65 -12.25 4.27 -9.86
CA ARG A 65 -11.70 5.53 -9.34
C ARG A 65 -10.26 5.74 -9.81
N LEU A 66 -9.42 4.70 -9.82
CA LEU A 66 -8.09 4.76 -10.41
C LEU A 66 -8.14 5.16 -11.89
N GLN A 67 -9.03 4.52 -12.67
CA GLN A 67 -9.15 4.81 -14.10
C GLN A 67 -9.63 6.24 -14.36
N GLU A 68 -10.59 6.74 -13.58
CA GLU A 68 -11.08 8.11 -13.63
C GLU A 68 -9.97 9.13 -13.32
N ILE A 69 -9.26 8.95 -12.21
CA ILE A 69 -8.15 9.83 -11.81
C ILE A 69 -7.01 9.79 -12.84
N ALA A 70 -6.76 8.62 -13.45
CA ALA A 70 -5.69 8.42 -14.41
C ALA A 70 -6.06 8.82 -15.85
N ALA A 71 -7.33 9.17 -16.12
CA ALA A 71 -7.82 9.51 -17.47
C ALA A 71 -7.29 10.84 -18.03
N PRO A 72 -7.21 11.95 -17.26
CA PRO A 72 -6.77 13.24 -17.78
C PRO A 72 -5.37 13.18 -18.38
N ASN A 73 -5.17 13.77 -19.57
CA ASN A 73 -3.90 13.69 -20.30
C ASN A 73 -2.68 14.18 -19.50
N ARG A 74 -2.86 15.22 -18.66
CA ARG A 74 -1.79 15.72 -17.77
C ARG A 74 -1.29 14.63 -16.81
N ILE A 75 -2.21 13.86 -16.22
CA ILE A 75 -1.90 12.76 -15.30
C ILE A 75 -1.31 11.58 -16.06
N LYS A 76 -1.91 11.23 -17.21
CA LYS A 76 -1.43 10.16 -18.08
C LYS A 76 0.02 10.34 -18.53
N LYS A 77 0.45 11.58 -18.83
CA LYS A 77 1.85 11.87 -19.19
C LYS A 77 2.80 11.52 -18.04
N VAL A 78 2.44 11.88 -16.80
CA VAL A 78 3.23 11.58 -15.60
C VAL A 78 3.21 10.08 -15.29
N LEU A 79 2.04 9.45 -15.22
CA LEU A 79 1.94 8.04 -14.83
C LEU A 79 2.63 7.09 -15.83
N LYS A 80 2.77 7.48 -17.10
CA LYS A 80 3.45 6.66 -18.11
C LYS A 80 4.97 6.57 -17.94
N THR A 81 5.59 7.42 -17.13
CA THR A 81 7.06 7.38 -16.90
C THR A 81 7.47 6.16 -16.08
N HIS A 82 6.57 5.64 -15.24
CA HIS A 82 6.77 4.42 -14.49
C HIS A 82 6.16 3.22 -15.23
N GLU A 83 6.99 2.24 -15.59
CA GLU A 83 6.56 1.11 -16.43
C GLU A 83 5.36 0.33 -15.85
N PRO A 84 5.33 -0.06 -14.57
CA PRO A 84 4.18 -0.73 -13.97
C PRO A 84 2.86 0.02 -14.15
N PHE A 85 2.87 1.35 -13.97
CA PHE A 85 1.69 2.18 -14.16
C PHE A 85 1.25 2.19 -15.62
N ARG A 86 2.21 2.45 -16.53
CA ARG A 86 1.96 2.43 -17.97
C ARG A 86 1.30 1.13 -18.43
N ARG A 87 1.86 0.00 -18.00
CA ARG A 87 1.46 -1.34 -18.43
C ARG A 87 0.12 -1.76 -17.84
N MET A 88 -0.08 -1.50 -16.54
CA MET A 88 -1.27 -1.93 -15.81
C MET A 88 -2.48 -1.08 -16.12
N ILE A 89 -2.33 0.25 -16.13
CA ILE A 89 -3.43 1.20 -16.28
C ILE A 89 -3.80 1.36 -17.76
N TYR A 90 -2.82 1.51 -18.66
CA TYR A 90 -3.10 1.92 -20.04
C TYR A 90 -2.93 0.85 -21.11
N GLN A 91 -2.21 -0.25 -20.84
CA GLN A 91 -1.92 -1.30 -21.82
C GLN A 91 -2.63 -2.62 -21.52
N GLY A 92 -3.72 -2.57 -20.73
CA GLY A 92 -4.62 -3.69 -20.50
C GLY A 92 -4.06 -4.82 -19.63
N ARG A 93 -2.82 -4.74 -19.11
CA ARG A 93 -2.29 -5.80 -18.22
C ARG A 93 -3.02 -5.83 -16.88
N GLY A 94 -3.53 -4.70 -16.39
CA GLY A 94 -4.33 -4.65 -15.17
C GLY A 94 -5.63 -5.47 -15.31
N ALA A 95 -6.35 -5.30 -16.42
CA ALA A 95 -7.54 -6.10 -16.73
C ALA A 95 -7.21 -7.60 -16.85
N LYS A 96 -6.09 -7.94 -17.50
CA LYS A 96 -5.62 -9.34 -17.58
C LYS A 96 -5.33 -9.92 -16.21
N VAL A 97 -4.74 -9.15 -15.29
CA VAL A 97 -4.53 -9.59 -13.90
C VAL A 97 -5.86 -9.81 -13.19
N ARG A 98 -6.82 -8.88 -13.33
CA ARG A 98 -8.16 -9.01 -12.73
C ARG A 98 -8.87 -10.30 -13.16
N ALA A 99 -8.83 -10.61 -14.45
CA ALA A 99 -9.45 -11.80 -15.01
C ALA A 99 -8.86 -13.12 -14.47
N LEU A 100 -7.69 -13.11 -13.80
CA LEU A 100 -7.13 -14.32 -13.18
C LEU A 100 -7.84 -14.71 -11.88
N PHE A 101 -8.65 -13.85 -11.29
CA PHE A 101 -9.17 -14.06 -9.94
C PHE A 101 -10.68 -13.88 -9.89
N ASP A 102 -11.33 -14.79 -9.18
CA ASP A 102 -12.68 -14.57 -8.69
C ASP A 102 -12.62 -13.55 -7.54
N ARG A 103 -13.35 -12.44 -7.69
CA ARG A 103 -13.36 -11.33 -6.75
C ARG A 103 -14.07 -11.69 -5.45
N ALA A 104 -15.05 -12.57 -5.49
CA ALA A 104 -15.77 -13.04 -4.32
C ALA A 104 -15.00 -14.14 -3.57
N ASN A 105 -13.98 -14.73 -4.20
CA ASN A 105 -13.22 -15.85 -3.65
C ASN A 105 -11.71 -15.72 -3.97
N LEU A 106 -11.11 -14.66 -3.43
CA LEU A 106 -9.67 -14.44 -3.56
C LEU A 106 -8.88 -15.48 -2.76
N PRO A 107 -7.69 -15.90 -3.23
CA PRO A 107 -6.80 -16.73 -2.45
C PRO A 107 -6.49 -16.07 -1.09
N PRO A 108 -6.50 -16.83 0.03
CA PRO A 108 -6.39 -16.27 1.36
C PRO A 108 -5.00 -15.68 1.67
N THR A 109 -3.98 -16.05 0.88
CA THR A 109 -2.63 -15.54 1.06
C THR A 109 -2.16 -14.74 -0.14
N GLU A 110 -1.51 -13.61 0.14
CA GLU A 110 -0.92 -12.78 -0.91
C GLU A 110 0.18 -13.52 -1.70
N LYS A 111 0.87 -14.48 -1.05
CA LYS A 111 1.85 -15.35 -1.71
C LYS A 111 1.22 -16.14 -2.86
N ALA A 112 0.00 -16.68 -2.66
CA ALA A 112 -0.71 -17.42 -3.70
C ALA A 112 -1.11 -16.50 -4.87
N ILE A 113 -1.64 -15.32 -4.58
CA ILE A 113 -1.98 -14.28 -5.58
C ILE A 113 -0.74 -13.94 -6.42
N ARG A 114 0.37 -13.59 -5.75
CA ARG A 114 1.63 -13.23 -6.41
C ARG A 114 2.17 -14.35 -7.29
N ASN A 115 2.13 -15.60 -6.81
CA ASN A 115 2.62 -16.74 -7.57
C ASN A 115 1.79 -16.95 -8.84
N ARG A 116 0.46 -16.81 -8.77
CA ARG A 116 -0.42 -16.91 -9.94
C ARG A 116 -0.13 -15.81 -10.98
N ILE A 117 0.06 -14.57 -10.54
CA ILE A 117 0.44 -13.44 -11.42
C ILE A 117 1.80 -13.68 -12.08
N LYS A 118 2.80 -14.17 -11.31
CA LYS A 118 4.15 -14.48 -11.82
C LYS A 118 4.11 -15.58 -12.89
N ARG A 119 3.34 -16.66 -12.68
CA ARG A 119 3.17 -17.74 -13.68
C ARG A 119 2.63 -17.22 -15.01
N GLN A 120 1.78 -16.20 -14.98
CA GLN A 120 1.21 -15.56 -16.16
C GLN A 120 2.11 -14.46 -16.77
N LYS A 121 3.35 -14.30 -16.29
CA LYS A 121 4.28 -13.25 -16.71
C LYS A 121 3.70 -11.84 -16.58
N LEU A 122 2.78 -11.64 -15.61
CA LEU A 122 2.14 -10.35 -15.35
C LEU A 122 2.78 -9.58 -14.18
N TRP A 123 3.78 -10.17 -13.51
CA TRP A 123 4.45 -9.54 -12.37
C TRP A 123 5.41 -8.43 -12.79
N MET A 124 5.38 -7.32 -12.07
CA MET A 124 6.25 -6.15 -12.24
C MET A 124 6.25 -5.34 -10.95
N ARG A 125 7.39 -4.71 -10.68
CA ARG A 125 7.62 -3.86 -9.51
C ARG A 125 8.39 -2.63 -9.95
#